data_AF-A0A8X7BGY6-F1
#
_entry.id   AF-A0A8X7BGY6-F1
#
_cell.length_a   1.000
_cell.length_b   1.000
_cell.length_c   1.000
_cell.angle_alpha   90.00
_cell.angle_beta   90.00
_cell.angle_gamma   90.00
#
_symmetry.space_group_name_H-M   'P 1'
#
loop_
_entity.id
_entity.type
_entity.pdbx_description
1 polymer ?
#
loop_
_entity_poly.entity_id
_entity_poly.type
_entity_poly.pdbx_seq_one_letter_code
_entity_poly.pdbx_strand_id
1 'polypeptide(L)' 'MKEKRRVVTCVAKIVPLPEFIDRISSFTKLVRVCAWILRFIKNSRSPVSRTLGYLKSSELRTAVVTIVRLIQQVEFPNEF' A
#
# COMPACT_ATOMS: atom_id res chain seq x y z
N MET A 1 42.71 -3.52 26.90
CA MET A 1 42.14 -2.71 25.80
C MET A 1 40.67 -3.10 25.64
N LYS A 2 39.70 -2.23 25.96
CA LYS A 2 38.26 -2.56 25.87
C LYS A 2 37.77 -2.32 24.44
N GLU A 3 37.26 -3.35 23.79
CA GLU A 3 36.71 -3.29 22.43
C GLU A 3 35.44 -2.41 22.39
N LYS A 4 35.51 -1.26 21.71
CA LYS A 4 34.35 -0.39 21.47
C LYS A 4 33.53 -0.98 20.33
N ARG A 5 32.49 -1.76 20.66
CA ARG A 5 31.49 -2.19 19.68
C ARG A 5 30.80 -0.97 19.10
N ARG A 6 30.90 -0.77 17.78
CA ARG A 6 30.10 0.23 17.05
C ARG A 6 28.65 -0.23 17.07
N VAL A 7 27.80 0.50 17.77
CA VAL A 7 26.35 0.33 17.68
C VAL A 7 25.91 1.04 16.40
N VAL A 8 25.52 0.27 15.39
CA VAL A 8 24.88 0.80 14.18
C VAL A 8 23.39 0.82 14.46
N THR A 9 22.83 1.99 14.76
CA THR A 9 21.39 2.17 14.94
C THR A 9 20.77 2.42 13.57
N CYS A 10 20.11 1.42 13.01
CA CYS A 10 19.28 1.57 11.81
C CYS A 10 17.97 2.25 12.25
N VAL A 11 17.72 3.49 11.85
CA VAL A 11 16.38 4.08 12.01
C VAL A 11 15.50 3.54 10.91
N ALA A 12 14.66 2.56 11.23
CA ALA A 12 13.61 2.10 10.32
C ALA A 12 12.63 3.27 10.11
N LYS A 13 12.53 3.77 8.87
CA LYS A 13 11.50 4.74 8.51
C LYS A 13 10.16 4.01 8.51
N ILE A 14 9.35 4.21 9.55
CA ILE A 14 7.96 3.78 9.57
C ILE A 14 7.23 4.64 8.54
N VAL A 15 6.80 4.02 7.42
CA VAL A 15 5.92 4.70 6.47
C VAL A 15 4.51 4.62 7.05
N PRO A 16 3.87 5.74 7.40
CA PRO A 16 2.52 5.69 7.95
C PRO A 16 1.52 5.19 6.90
N LEU A 17 0.45 4.55 7.35
CA LEU A 17 -0.65 4.19 6.46
C LEU A 17 -1.23 5.46 5.80
N PRO A 18 -1.60 5.39 4.52
CA PRO A 18 -2.33 6.47 3.88
C PRO A 18 -3.62 6.79 4.66
N GLU A 19 -3.86 8.06 4.97
CA GLU A 19 -5.00 8.49 5.79
C GLU A 19 -6.38 8.00 5.30
N PHE A 20 -6.53 7.74 4.00
CA PHE A 20 -7.78 7.25 3.45
C PHE A 20 -8.14 5.84 3.90
N ILE A 21 -7.18 5.06 4.41
CA ILE A 21 -7.41 3.71 4.93
C ILE A 21 -8.29 3.78 6.18
N ASP A 22 -7.97 4.69 7.11
CA ASP A 22 -8.68 4.80 8.40
C ASP A 22 -9.95 5.64 8.31
N ARG A 23 -10.04 6.56 7.34
CA ARG A 23 -11.21 7.44 7.17
C ARG A 23 -12.42 6.75 6.54
N ILE A 24 -12.25 5.58 5.91
CA ILE A 24 -13.32 4.90 5.18
C ILE A 24 -13.81 3.68 5.97
N SER A 25 -14.98 3.81 6.59
CA SER A 25 -15.60 2.78 7.44
C SER A 25 -16.18 1.57 6.68
N SER A 26 -16.31 1.65 5.35
CA SER A 26 -16.79 0.54 4.52
C SER A 26 -15.62 -0.07 3.75
N PHE A 27 -15.29 -1.32 4.06
CA PHE A 27 -14.24 -2.05 3.35
C PHE A 27 -14.48 -2.09 1.84
N THR A 28 -15.72 -2.32 1.40
CA THR A 28 -16.07 -2.29 -0.03
C THR A 28 -15.81 -0.93 -0.67
N LYS A 29 -16.10 0.17 0.04
CA LYS A 29 -15.80 1.53 -0.43
C LYS A 29 -14.30 1.78 -0.49
N LEU A 30 -13.55 1.35 0.53
CA LEU A 30 -12.09 1.46 0.59
C LEU A 30 -11.42 0.72 -0.59
N VAL A 31 -11.84 -0.53 -0.84
CA VAL A 31 -11.35 -1.33 -1.97
C VAL A 31 -11.62 -0.63 -3.30
N ARG A 32 -12.82 -0.05 -3.50
CA ARG A 32 -13.14 0.68 -4.74
C ARG A 32 -12.27 1.93 -4.91
N VAL A 33 -12.07 2.71 -3.85
CA VAL A 33 -11.21 3.90 -3.88
C VAL A 33 -9.76 3.50 -4.21
N CYS A 34 -9.23 2.49 -3.51
CA CYS A 34 -7.88 1.99 -3.77
C CYS A 34 -7.73 1.46 -5.21
N ALA A 35 -8.71 0.72 -5.73
CA ALA A 35 -8.69 0.23 -7.11
C ALA A 35 -8.66 1.37 -8.14
N TRP A 36 -9.42 2.45 -7.91
CA TRP A 36 -9.36 3.63 -8.77
C TRP A 36 -8.01 4.34 -8.72
N ILE A 37 -7.41 4.48 -7.54
CA ILE A 37 -6.05 5.05 -7.39
C ILE A 37 -5.03 4.20 -8.15
N LEU A 38 -5.07 2.88 -8.01
CA LEU A 38 -4.15 1.97 -8.70
C LEU A 38 -4.34 2.02 -10.22
N ARG A 39 -5.59 2.07 -10.71
CA ARG A 39 -5.88 2.26 -12.13
C ARG A 39 -5.36 3.60 -12.64
N PHE A 40 -5.55 4.67 -11.87
CA PHE A 40 -5.03 6.00 -12.22
C PHE A 40 -3.51 5.95 -12.39
N ILE A 41 -2.79 5.39 -11.41
CA ILE A 41 -1.33 5.22 -11.48
C ILE A 41 -0.93 4.40 -12.72
N LYS A 42 -1.61 3.28 -12.99
CA LYS A 42 -1.36 2.43 -14.17
C LYS A 42 -1.56 3.22 -15.47
N ASN A 43 -2.68 3.92 -15.59
CA ASN A 43 -3.04 4.70 -16.78
C ASN A 43 -2.09 5.88 -17.02
N SER A 44 -1.57 6.49 -15.94
CA SER A 44 -0.58 7.56 -16.00
C SER A 44 0.79 7.06 -16.44
N ARG A 45 1.18 5.84 -16.03
CA ARG A 45 2.46 5.20 -16.42
C ARG A 45 2.44 4.64 -17.85
N SER A 46 1.28 4.23 -18.36
CA SER A 46 1.14 3.62 -19.69
C SER A 46 -0.03 4.24 -20.44
N PRO A 47 0.12 5.47 -20.96
CA PRO A 47 -0.98 6.23 -21.55
C PRO A 47 -1.54 5.62 -22.85
N VAL A 48 -0.76 4.78 -23.54
CA VAL A 48 -1.18 4.09 -24.77
C VAL A 48 -2.14 2.92 -24.48
N SER A 49 -2.04 2.30 -23.30
CA SER A 49 -2.82 1.11 -22.91
C SER A 49 -3.77 1.41 -21.75
N ARG A 50 -4.47 2.55 -21.81
CA ARG A 50 -5.37 2.99 -20.74
C ARG A 50 -6.54 2.04 -20.59
N THR A 51 -6.84 1.69 -19.35
CA THR A 51 -8.06 0.96 -19.00
C THR A 51 -9.17 1.96 -18.70
N LEU A 52 -10.27 1.84 -19.43
CA LEU A 52 -11.47 2.68 -19.30
C LEU A 52 -12.68 1.82 -18.86
N GLY A 53 -13.78 2.49 -18.48
CA GLY A 53 -15.03 1.82 -18.07
C GLY A 53 -15.04 1.37 -16.61
N TYR A 54 -15.87 0.38 -16.28
CA TYR A 54 -16.04 -0.12 -14.90
C TYR A 54 -14.78 -0.80 -14.35
N LEU A 55 -14.64 -0.83 -13.02
CA LEU A 55 -13.59 -1.59 -12.34
C LEU A 55 -13.73 -3.08 -12.64
N LYS A 56 -12.64 -3.71 -13.06
CA LYS A 56 -12.59 -5.15 -13.26
C LYS A 56 -12.45 -5.86 -11.91
N SER A 57 -12.95 -7.09 -11.83
CA SER A 57 -12.77 -7.95 -10.64
C SER A 57 -11.29 -8.13 -10.27
N SER A 58 -10.40 -8.19 -11.27
CA SER A 58 -8.95 -8.25 -11.04
C SER A 58 -8.39 -6.99 -10.36
N GLU A 59 -8.91 -5.81 -10.67
CA GLU A 59 -8.49 -4.56 -10.03
C GLU A 59 -8.98 -4.48 -8.59
N LEU A 60 -10.19 -4.96 -8.32
CA LEU A 60 -10.70 -5.09 -6.96
C LEU A 60 -9.84 -6.07 -6.14
N ARG A 61 -9.48 -7.22 -6.72
CA ARG A 61 -8.60 -8.20 -6.07
C ARG A 61 -7.22 -7.61 -5.78
N THR A 62 -6.62 -6.92 -6.74
CA THR A 62 -5.33 -6.25 -6.55
C THR A 62 -5.43 -5.20 -5.45
N ALA A 63 -6.49 -4.40 -5.42
CA ALA A 63 -6.70 -3.41 -4.36
C ALA A 63 -6.79 -4.03 -2.97
N VAL A 64 -7.53 -5.14 -2.80
CA VAL A 64 -7.57 -5.90 -1.53
C VAL A 64 -6.17 -6.34 -1.10
N VAL A 65 -5.41 -6.96 -2.01
CA VAL A 65 -4.06 -7.44 -1.71
C VAL A 65 -3.13 -6.27 -1.34
N THR A 66 -3.24 -5.13 -2.04
CA THR A 66 -2.45 -3.93 -1.74
C THR A 66 -2.78 -3.38 -0.36
N ILE A 67 -4.06 -3.27 -0.01
CA ILE A 67 -4.49 -2.79 1.32
C ILE A 67 -3.93 -3.70 2.42
N VAL A 68 -4.12 -5.02 2.28
CA VAL A 68 -3.62 -5.99 3.28
C VAL A 68 -2.11 -5.89 3.44
N ARG A 69 -1.36 -5.82 2.33
CA ARG A 69 0.10 -5.68 2.38
C ARG A 69 0.54 -4.40 3.08
N LEU A 70 -0.12 -3.28 2.82
CA LEU A 70 0.19 -2.01 3.47
C LEU A 70 -0.05 -2.10 4.98
N ILE A 71 -1.22 -2.58 5.39
CA ILE A 71 -1.56 -2.75 6.81
C ILE A 71 -0.57 -3.71 7.48
N GLN A 72 -0.28 -4.85 6.85
CA GLN A 72 0.62 -5.83 7.43
C GLN A 72 2.04 -5.25 7.61
N GLN A 73 2.54 -4.46 6.65
CA GLN A 73 3.85 -3.81 6.76
C GLN A 73 3.93 -2.79 7.90
N VAL A 74 2.82 -2.09 8.18
CA VAL A 74 2.79 -1.05 9.22
C VAL A 74 2.54 -1.65 10.60
N GLU A 75 1.57 -2.55 10.72
CA GLU A 75 1.12 -3.10 12.00
C GLU A 75 1.95 -4.31 12.46
N PHE A 76 2.54 -5.07 11.52
CA PHE A 76 3.31 -6.28 11.79
C PHE A 76 4.72 -6.24 11.17
N PRO A 77 5.54 -5.22 11.48
CA PRO A 77 6.84 -5.01 10.82
C PRO A 77 7.89 -6.10 11.11
N ASN A 78 7.68 -6.93 12.14
CA ASN A 78 8.61 -8.00 12.55
C ASN A 78 8.16 -9.41 12.11
N GLU A 79 7.00 -9.55 11.44
CA GLU A 79 6.47 -10.83 10.96
C GLU A 79 6.78 -11.08 9.47
N PHE A 80 7.71 -10.31 8.90
CA PHE A 80 8.11 -10.32 7.49
C PHE A 80 9.61 -10.32 7.26
#